data_AF-A0A3P7FU58-F1
#
_entry.id   AF-A0A3P7FU58-F1
#
_cell.length_a   1.000
_cell.length_b   1.000
_cell.length_c   1.000
_cell.angle_alpha   90.00
_cell.angle_beta   90.00
_cell.angle_gamma   90.00
#
_symmetry.space_group_name_H-M   'P 1'
#
loop_
_entity.id
_entity.type
_entity.pdbx_description
1 polymer ?
#
loop_
_entity_poly.entity_id
_entity_poly.type
_entity_poly.pdbx_seq_one_letter_code
_entity_poly.pdbx_strand_id
1 'polypeptide(L)'
;MNAGFDAQETIVKLIEERIACKGKMPIGLDIISGEPCNPKGIWDNVVVKQNSLASACVVSCNLLHVDEVMRAGMTNLKGGK
;
A
#
# COMPACT_ATOMS: atom_id res chain seq x y z
N MET A 1 -1.10 -12.95 4.51
CA MET A 1 -2.13 -13.14 3.46
C MET A 1 -1.56 -13.75 2.18
N ASN A 2 -0.80 -13.05 1.33
CA ASN A 2 -0.31 -13.62 0.05
C ASN A 2 0.57 -14.88 0.20
N ALA A 3 1.36 -14.96 1.27
CA ALA A 3 2.21 -16.12 1.57
C ALA A 3 1.49 -17.21 2.40
N GLY A 4 0.19 -17.08 2.69
CA GLY A 4 -0.57 -18.05 3.48
C GLY A 4 -0.52 -17.85 5.00
N PHE A 5 0.37 -17.00 5.53
CA PHE A 5 0.41 -16.68 6.96
C PHE A 5 -0.72 -15.74 7.41
N ASP A 6 -1.11 -15.87 8.68
CA ASP A 6 -2.07 -14.97 9.32
C ASP A 6 -1.50 -13.54 9.37
N ALA A 7 -2.26 -12.60 8.81
CA ALA A 7 -1.75 -11.24 8.64
C ALA A 7 -1.59 -10.51 9.99
N GLN A 8 -2.48 -10.77 10.94
CA GLN A 8 -2.45 -10.07 12.23
C GLN A 8 -1.31 -10.59 13.09
N GLU A 9 -1.16 -11.92 13.21
CA GLU A 9 -0.07 -12.55 13.95
C GLU A 9 1.31 -12.13 13.43
N THR A 10 1.51 -12.19 12.11
CA THR A 10 2.78 -11.78 11.49
C THR A 10 3.09 -10.30 11.75
N ILE A 11 2.09 -9.41 11.70
CA ILE A 11 2.29 -7.98 12.00
C ILE A 11 2.71 -7.78 13.45
N VAL A 12 2.11 -8.50 14.40
CA VAL A 12 2.46 -8.40 15.82
C VAL A 12 3.92 -8.82 16.03
N LYS A 13 4.35 -9.97 15.49
CA LYS A 13 5.74 -10.43 15.56
C LYS A 13 6.74 -9.40 15.01
N LEU A 14 6.41 -8.77 13.87
CA LEU A 14 7.24 -7.72 13.27
C LEU A 14 7.35 -6.48 14.16
N ILE A 15 6.26 -6.08 14.82
CA ILE A 15 6.24 -4.94 15.75
C ILE A 15 7.08 -5.25 17.00
N GLU A 16 6.94 -6.45 17.57
CA GLU A 16 7.70 -6.90 18.74
C GLU A 16 9.21 -6.89 18.47
N GLU A 17 9.64 -7.47 17.34
CA GLU A 17 11.04 -7.45 16.90
C GLU A 17 11.56 -6.02 16.65
N ARG A 18 10.70 -5.14 16.11
CA ARG A 18 11.04 -3.73 15.90
C ARG A 18 11.27 -2.98 17.20
N ILE A 19 10.46 -3.27 18.22
CA ILE A 19 10.60 -2.72 19.56
C ILE A 19 11.87 -3.28 20.22
N ALA A 20 12.11 -4.59 20.13
CA ALA A 20 13.30 -5.26 20.68
C ALA A 20 14.60 -4.67 20.11
N CYS A 21 14.64 -4.40 18.81
CA CYS A 21 15.78 -3.78 18.14
C CYS A 21 15.91 -2.27 18.38
N LYS A 22 14.98 -1.63 19.11
CA LYS A 22 14.89 -0.17 19.31
C LYS A 22 14.97 0.62 18.00
N GLY A 23 14.44 0.05 16.92
CA GLY A 23 14.50 0.65 15.58
C GLY A 23 15.89 0.79 14.95
N LYS A 24 16.94 0.19 15.53
CA LYS A 24 18.31 0.29 15.00
C LYS A 24 18.53 -0.45 13.69
N MET A 25 17.72 -1.47 13.42
CA MET A 25 17.84 -2.32 12.24
C MET A 25 16.52 -2.32 11.45
N PRO A 26 16.57 -2.30 10.10
CA PRO A 26 15.39 -2.60 9.30
C PRO A 26 14.96 -4.05 9.52
N ILE A 27 13.66 -4.25 9.67
CA ILE A 27 13.04 -5.56 9.82
C ILE A 27 12.03 -5.71 8.69
N GLY A 28 12.08 -6.84 8.02
CA GLY A 28 11.18 -7.25 6.97
C GLY A 28 10.52 -8.58 7.32
N LEU A 29 9.67 -9.04 6.42
CA LEU A 29 8.97 -10.30 6.54
C LEU A 29 9.61 -11.33 5.61
N ASP A 30 9.96 -12.51 6.14
CA ASP A 30 10.31 -13.65 5.30
C ASP A 30 9.03 -14.35 4.81
N ILE A 31 8.87 -14.45 3.50
CA ILE A 31 7.70 -15.04 2.84
C ILE A 31 7.69 -16.57 2.89
N ILE A 32 8.79 -17.22 3.28
CA ILE A 32 8.88 -18.68 3.38
C ILE A 32 8.56 -19.15 4.79
N SER A 33 9.12 -18.52 5.81
CA SER A 33 8.89 -18.89 7.21
C SER A 33 7.72 -18.15 7.87
N GLY A 34 7.36 -16.96 7.39
CA GLY A 34 6.38 -16.09 8.04
C GLY A 34 6.94 -15.33 9.24
N GLU A 35 8.24 -15.45 9.51
CA GLU A 35 8.91 -14.84 10.66
C GLU A 35 9.61 -13.52 10.30
N PRO A 36 9.83 -12.63 11.28
CA PRO A 36 10.63 -11.42 11.10
C PRO A 36 12.06 -11.72 10.68
N CYS A 37 12.55 -11.04 9.65
CA CYS A 37 13.92 -11.21 9.16
C CYS A 37 14.57 -9.86 8.83
N ASN A 38 15.91 -9.83 8.76
CA ASN A 38 16.60 -8.65 8.23
C ASN A 38 16.51 -8.68 6.70
N PRO A 39 16.00 -7.63 6.02
CA PRO A 39 15.79 -7.61 4.56
C PRO A 39 17.10 -7.43 3.77
N LYS A 40 18.16 -8.15 4.14
CA LYS A 40 19.44 -8.14 3.43
C LYS A 40 19.26 -8.74 2.04
N GLY A 41 19.66 -8.00 1.01
CA GLY A 41 19.55 -8.42 -0.39
C GLY A 41 18.19 -8.16 -1.02
N ILE A 42 17.20 -7.69 -0.25
CA ILE A 42 15.87 -7.35 -0.73
C ILE A 42 15.76 -5.82 -0.73
N TRP A 43 16.12 -5.22 -1.87
CA TRP A 43 16.12 -3.78 -2.06
C TRP A 43 14.99 -3.34 -2.97
N ASP A 44 14.57 -2.10 -2.78
CA ASP A 44 13.60 -1.44 -3.64
C ASP A 44 14.01 0.02 -3.83
N ASN A 45 13.73 0.54 -5.02
CA ASN A 45 14.19 1.83 -5.48
C ASN A 45 13.55 2.95 -4.65
N VAL A 46 14.37 3.91 -4.22
CA VAL A 46 13.89 5.03 -3.39
C VAL A 46 12.81 5.85 -4.13
N VAL A 47 12.99 6.05 -5.44
CA VAL A 47 12.05 6.77 -6.31
C VAL A 47 10.68 6.09 -6.36
N VAL A 48 10.64 4.76 -6.33
CA VAL A 48 9.37 4.00 -6.36
C VAL A 48 8.55 4.30 -5.11
N LYS A 49 9.17 4.23 -3.93
CA LYS A 49 8.48 4.55 -2.66
C LYS A 49 8.04 6.02 -2.59
N GLN A 50 8.91 6.96 -3.00
CA GLN A 50 8.58 8.39 -2.98
C GLN A 50 7.40 8.72 -3.91
N ASN A 51 7.44 8.27 -5.16
CA ASN A 51 6.38 8.53 -6.13
C ASN A 51 5.07 7.83 -5.74
N SER A 52 5.15 6.61 -5.19
CA SER A 52 3.97 5.88 -4.72
C SER A 52 3.25 6.64 -3.61
N LEU A 53 3.96 7.16 -2.61
CA LEU A 53 3.36 7.93 -1.51
C LEU A 53 2.79 9.26 -2.00
N ALA A 54 3.52 9.98 -2.86
CA ALA A 54 3.07 11.25 -3.40
C ALA A 54 1.79 11.10 -4.24
N SER A 55 1.77 10.15 -5.17
CA SER A 55 0.62 9.89 -6.04
C SER A 55 -0.58 9.38 -5.24
N ALA A 56 -0.39 8.39 -4.36
CA ALA A 56 -1.46 7.82 -3.56
C ALA A 56 -2.12 8.88 -2.66
N CYS A 57 -1.34 9.79 -2.06
CA CYS A 57 -1.86 10.88 -1.25
C CYS A 57 -2.73 11.84 -2.07
N VAL A 58 -2.23 12.32 -3.21
CA VAL A 58 -2.97 13.26 -4.08
C VAL A 58 -4.29 12.65 -4.58
N VAL A 59 -4.26 11.41 -5.07
CA VAL A 59 -5.47 10.72 -5.55
C VAL A 59 -6.45 10.50 -4.40
N SER A 60 -5.99 10.04 -3.24
CA SER A 60 -6.86 9.80 -2.08
C SER A 60 -7.53 11.09 -1.59
N CYS A 61 -6.80 12.20 -1.50
CA CYS A 61 -7.36 13.50 -1.13
C CYS A 61 -8.42 13.97 -2.14
N ASN A 62 -8.15 13.83 -3.44
CA ASN A 62 -9.12 14.19 -4.45
C ASN A 62 -10.37 13.31 -4.39
N LEU A 63 -10.23 12.01 -4.10
CA LEU A 63 -11.39 11.11 -3.90
C LEU A 63 -12.20 11.47 -2.66
N LEU A 64 -11.56 11.89 -1.57
CA LEU A 64 -12.25 12.32 -0.35
C LEU A 64 -13.00 13.65 -0.51
N HIS A 65 -12.58 14.51 -1.44
CA HIS A 65 -13.27 15.77 -1.75
C HIS A 65 -14.43 15.62 -2.74
N VAL A 66 -14.56 14.48 -3.42
CA VAL A 66 -15.66 14.25 -4.37
C VAL A 66 -16.88 13.74 -3.59
N ASP A 67 -17.93 14.55 -3.53
CA ASP A 67 -19.19 14.16 -2.89
C ASP A 67 -20.05 13.26 -3.80
N GLU A 68 -20.00 13.50 -5.11
CA GLU A 68 -20.81 12.78 -6.10
C GLU A 68 -20.06 12.62 -7.43
N VAL A 69 -20.26 11.47 -8.09
CA VAL A 69 -19.78 11.22 -9.45
C VAL A 69 -20.97 11.23 -10.41
N MET A 70 -21.13 12.32 -11.17
CA MET A 70 -22.21 12.43 -12.15
C MET A 70 -21.76 11.93 -13.52
N ARG A 71 -22.57 11.05 -14.13
CA ARG A 71 -22.41 10.66 -15.54
C ARG A 71 -23.44 11.38 -16.40
N ALA A 72 -23.09 12.57 -16.90
CA ALA A 72 -23.88 13.26 -17.91
C ALA A 72 -23.27 13.01 -19.30
N GLY A 73 -24.09 12.55 -20.23
CA GLY A 73 -23.75 12.39 -21.64
C GLY A 73 -25.01 12.56 -22.47
N MET A 74 -24.89 13.23 -23.62
CA MET A 74 -26.03 13.38 -24.51
C MET A 74 -26.33 12.04 -25.18
N THR A 75 -27.27 11.27 -24.62
CA THR A 75 -27.86 10.13 -25.33
C THR A 75 -28.74 10.58 -26.52
N ASN A 76 -29.03 11.88 -26.65
CA ASN A 76 -30.04 12.40 -27.57
C ASN A 76 -29.54 13.27 -28.76
N LEU A 77 -28.23 13.47 -28.99
CA LEU A 77 -27.77 14.26 -30.16
C LEU A 77 -27.76 13.52 -31.52
N LYS A 78 -28.54 12.44 -31.68
CA LYS A 78 -28.65 11.67 -32.94
C LYS A 78 -30.07 11.57 -33.53
N GLY A 79 -30.98 12.50 -33.21
CA GLY A 79 -32.41 12.37 -33.57
C GLY A 79 -33.10 13.53 -34.29
N GLY A 80 -32.41 14.58 -34.73
CA GLY A 80 -33.04 15.75 -35.37
C GLY A 80 -33.03 15.71 -36.90
N LYS A 81 -34.00 15.03 -37.51
CA LYS A 81 -34.65 15.46 -38.75
C LYS A 81 -36.06 15.88 -38.39
#